data_AF-A0AAN8EUS8-F1
#
_entry.id   AF-A0AAN8EUS8-F1
#
_cell.length_a   1.000
_cell.length_b   1.000
_cell.length_c   1.000
_cell.angle_alpha   90.00
_cell.angle_beta   90.00
_cell.angle_gamma   90.00
#
_symmetry.space_group_name_H-M   'P 1'
#
loop_
_entity.id
_entity.type
_entity.pdbx_description
1 polymer ?
#
loop_
_entity_poly.entity_id
_entity_poly.type
_entity_poly.pdbx_seq_one_letter_code
_entity_poly.pdbx_strand_id
1 'polypeptide(L)'
;MPGSSLWLIPQPSKFNTVAQELISSTIPQLFPSVKTHQFIPHLTLTSSIEASSTYGDQPQKWLDSLNFSDEPVSEDVQICLEAIEPGEPFFKKLTLSAKRDDRLVQLAAACRCYGVENGDMDRARDWAKAEYMPHLSLIADIEVKEVADRYEAIQRECRTTFDPLADEESVVCTGGKIVLVDTTKPLKDWDVIAARDIPRIRWVWNPTVDQP
;
A
#
# COMPACT_ATOMS: atom_id res chain seq x y z
N MET A 1 8.02 10.58 -7.92
CA MET A 1 8.15 11.11 -6.55
C MET A 1 9.62 11.44 -6.37
N PRO A 2 10.02 12.57 -5.77
CA PRO A 2 11.41 12.70 -5.35
C PRO A 2 11.71 11.62 -4.31
N GLY A 3 12.93 11.10 -4.28
CA GLY A 3 13.37 10.11 -3.31
C GLY A 3 12.79 8.69 -3.46
N SER A 4 13.03 7.89 -2.42
CA SER A 4 12.56 6.51 -2.26
C SER A 4 11.27 6.43 -1.45
N SER A 5 10.65 5.24 -1.45
CA SER A 5 9.42 4.97 -0.70
C SER A 5 9.55 3.69 0.13
N LEU A 6 8.91 3.67 1.30
CA LEU A 6 8.70 2.44 2.07
C LEU A 6 7.32 1.90 1.76
N TRP A 7 7.27 0.64 1.36
CA TRP A 7 6.04 -0.07 1.04
C TRP A 7 5.85 -1.25 1.98
N LEU A 8 4.60 -1.46 2.40
CA LEU A 8 4.15 -2.70 3.01
C LEU A 8 3.62 -3.63 1.92
N ILE A 9 4.22 -4.80 1.77
CA ILE A 9 3.77 -5.85 0.86
C ILE A 9 3.31 -7.09 1.64
N PRO A 10 2.29 -7.82 1.17
CA PRO A 10 1.90 -9.08 1.79
C PRO A 10 3.02 -10.12 1.62
N GLN A 11 3.12 -11.08 2.55
CA GLN A 11 3.99 -12.24 2.34
C GLN A 11 3.56 -13.03 1.09
N PRO A 12 4.49 -13.75 0.43
CA PRO A 12 4.17 -14.60 -0.71
C PRO A 12 3.03 -15.56 -0.38
N SER A 13 1.90 -15.39 -1.08
CA SER A 13 0.65 -16.07 -0.79
C SER A 13 -0.24 -16.06 -2.03
N LYS A 14 -1.37 -16.79 -1.98
CA LYS A 14 -2.41 -16.69 -3.01
C LYS A 14 -2.92 -15.26 -3.17
N PHE A 15 -3.05 -14.53 -2.05
CA PHE A 15 -3.45 -13.12 -2.07
C PHE A 15 -2.53 -12.26 -2.93
N ASN A 16 -1.21 -12.37 -2.75
CA ASN A 16 -0.25 -11.61 -3.58
C ASN A 16 -0.37 -11.97 -5.06
N THR A 17 -0.56 -13.26 -5.38
CA THR A 17 -0.69 -13.74 -6.77
C THR A 17 -1.94 -13.17 -7.45
N VAL A 18 -3.10 -13.28 -6.80
CA VAL A 18 -4.35 -12.81 -7.40
C VAL A 18 -4.44 -11.28 -7.41
N ALA A 19 -3.87 -10.61 -6.40
CA ALA A 19 -3.76 -9.15 -6.42
C ALA A 19 -2.86 -8.67 -7.58
N GLN A 20 -1.77 -9.39 -7.87
CA GLN A 20 -0.92 -9.08 -9.02
C GLN A 20 -1.66 -9.29 -10.35
N GLU A 21 -2.45 -10.37 -10.48
CA GLU A 21 -3.29 -10.62 -11.66
C GLU A 21 -4.35 -9.54 -11.84
N LEU A 22 -4.99 -9.12 -10.74
CA LEU A 22 -5.98 -8.04 -10.71
C LEU A 22 -5.39 -6.73 -11.27
N ILE A 23 -4.19 -6.36 -10.83
CA ILE A 23 -3.46 -5.15 -11.26
C ILE A 23 -2.95 -5.27 -12.70
N SER A 24 -2.39 -6.42 -13.06
CA SER A 24 -1.64 -6.61 -14.31
C SER A 24 -2.52 -6.96 -15.51
N SER A 25 -3.72 -7.50 -15.27
CA SER A 25 -4.57 -8.07 -16.32
C SER A 25 -6.06 -7.73 -16.12
N THR A 26 -6.66 -8.17 -15.01
CA THR A 26 -8.14 -8.18 -14.88
C THR A 26 -8.75 -6.79 -14.90
N ILE A 27 -8.29 -5.87 -14.03
CA ILE A 27 -8.83 -4.50 -14.01
C ILE A 27 -8.44 -3.73 -15.28
N PRO A 28 -7.21 -3.80 -15.81
CA PRO A 28 -6.85 -3.17 -17.08
C PRO A 28 -7.75 -3.55 -18.27
N GLN A 29 -8.27 -4.78 -18.33
CA GLN A 29 -9.19 -5.19 -19.41
C GLN A 29 -10.50 -4.41 -19.41
N LEU A 30 -10.92 -3.85 -18.27
CA LEU A 30 -12.08 -2.96 -18.20
C LEU A 30 -11.80 -1.60 -18.87
N PHE A 31 -10.53 -1.26 -19.11
CA PHE A 31 -10.08 0.04 -19.62
C PHE A 31 -9.15 -0.12 -20.85
N PRO A 32 -9.70 -0.43 -22.04
CA PRO A 32 -8.88 -0.72 -23.23
C PRO A 32 -7.97 0.44 -23.69
N SER A 33 -8.29 1.67 -23.30
CA SER A 33 -7.55 2.90 -23.61
C SER A 33 -6.42 3.22 -22.63
N VAL A 34 -6.37 2.55 -21.48
CA VAL A 34 -5.43 2.89 -20.40
C VAL A 34 -4.15 2.05 -20.52
N LYS A 35 -3.02 2.72 -20.38
CA LYS A 35 -1.72 2.05 -20.35
C LYS A 35 -1.59 1.24 -19.06
N THR A 36 -1.44 -0.07 -19.19
CA THR A 36 -1.18 -0.94 -18.05
C THR A 36 0.22 -0.70 -17.49
N HIS A 37 0.30 -0.58 -16.18
CA HIS A 37 1.53 -0.46 -15.43
C HIS A 37 1.71 -1.71 -14.57
N GLN A 38 2.92 -2.26 -14.58
CA GLN A 38 3.28 -3.40 -13.73
C GLN A 38 3.92 -2.84 -12.45
N PHE A 39 3.28 -3.09 -11.32
CA PHE A 39 3.86 -2.82 -10.01
C PHE A 39 3.38 -3.89 -9.03
N ILE A 40 4.18 -4.09 -7.98
CA ILE A 40 3.92 -5.09 -6.93
C ILE A 40 2.68 -4.63 -6.14
N PRO A 41 1.72 -5.51 -5.78
CA PRO A 41 0.64 -5.16 -4.85
C PRO A 41 1.22 -4.68 -3.52
N HIS A 42 1.00 -3.42 -3.19
CA HIS A 42 1.60 -2.79 -2.01
C HIS A 42 0.72 -1.69 -1.44
N LEU A 43 1.01 -1.36 -0.18
CA LEU A 43 0.52 -0.17 0.51
C LEU A 43 1.71 0.73 0.81
N THR A 44 1.71 1.97 0.32
CA THR A 44 2.82 2.90 0.61
C THR A 44 2.71 3.41 2.04
N LEU A 45 3.70 3.14 2.90
CA LEU A 45 3.75 3.62 4.29
C LEU A 45 4.27 5.05 4.38
N THR A 46 5.27 5.38 3.57
CA THR A 46 5.76 6.75 3.39
C THR A 46 6.53 6.87 2.06
N SER A 47 6.74 8.09 1.60
CA SER A 47 7.47 8.42 0.37
C SER A 47 8.33 9.67 0.57
N SER A 48 9.12 10.05 -0.43
CA SER A 48 10.01 11.22 -0.37
C SER A 48 11.19 11.05 0.58
N ILE A 49 11.72 9.82 0.67
CA ILE A 49 12.92 9.52 1.45
C ILE A 49 14.15 9.89 0.63
N GLU A 50 14.90 10.89 1.09
CA GLU A 50 16.12 11.34 0.41
C GLU A 50 17.31 10.43 0.73
N ALA A 51 17.77 9.70 -0.30
CA ALA A 51 18.83 8.68 -0.14
C ALA A 51 20.10 9.24 0.51
N SER A 52 20.56 10.41 0.06
CA SER A 52 21.83 11.00 0.48
C SER A 52 21.89 11.38 1.96
N SER A 53 20.76 11.77 2.55
CA SER A 53 20.68 12.16 3.96
C SER A 53 20.26 11.01 4.88
N THR A 54 19.60 9.98 4.35
CA THR A 54 18.95 8.95 5.16
C THR A 54 19.74 7.64 5.21
N TYR A 55 20.09 7.06 4.07
CA TYR A 55 20.67 5.70 4.04
C TYR A 55 21.92 5.54 3.15
N GLY A 56 22.24 6.52 2.30
CA GLY A 56 23.41 6.52 1.43
C GLY A 56 23.54 5.23 0.60
N ASP A 57 24.65 4.52 0.78
CA ASP A 57 24.95 3.25 0.14
C ASP A 57 24.58 2.01 0.99
N GLN A 58 23.91 2.21 2.14
CA GLN A 58 23.57 1.15 3.11
C GLN A 58 22.06 1.04 3.37
N PRO A 59 21.21 0.85 2.32
CA PRO A 59 19.76 0.82 2.46
C PRO A 59 19.26 -0.29 3.41
N GLN A 60 19.84 -1.50 3.34
CA GLN A 60 19.43 -2.61 4.20
C GLN A 60 19.76 -2.35 5.67
N LYS A 61 20.97 -1.89 5.97
CA LYS A 61 21.39 -1.58 7.34
C LYS A 61 20.53 -0.49 7.96
N TRP A 62 20.16 0.52 7.17
CA TRP A 62 19.24 1.56 7.61
C TRP A 62 17.86 0.97 7.93
N LEU A 63 17.28 0.18 7.02
CA LEU A 63 15.97 -0.45 7.24
C LEU A 63 15.94 -1.37 8.47
N ASP A 64 17.01 -2.12 8.69
CA ASP A 64 17.17 -3.00 9.85
C ASP A 64 17.29 -2.22 11.17
N SER A 65 17.80 -0.98 11.11
CA SER A 65 17.95 -0.12 12.29
C SER A 65 16.65 0.55 12.75
N LEU A 66 15.62 0.56 11.90
CA LEU A 66 14.37 1.28 12.21
C LEU A 66 13.62 0.62 13.35
N ASN A 67 13.19 1.42 14.33
CA ASN A 67 12.31 0.94 15.37
C ASN A 67 10.84 1.18 14.98
N PHE A 68 10.14 0.11 14.58
CA PHE A 68 8.72 0.18 14.26
C PHE A 68 7.82 -0.04 15.48
N SER A 69 8.39 -0.16 16.69
CA SER A 69 7.63 -0.45 17.91
C SER A 69 8.28 0.19 19.14
N ASP A 70 7.63 1.19 19.73
CA ASP A 70 8.04 1.71 21.05
C ASP A 70 7.49 0.85 22.21
N GLU A 71 6.57 -0.08 21.92
CA GLU A 71 5.87 -0.94 22.89
C GLU A 71 5.96 -2.41 22.46
N PRO A 72 5.94 -3.38 23.40
CA PRO A 72 5.81 -4.79 23.07
C PRO A 72 4.43 -5.01 22.47
N VAL A 73 4.31 -4.85 21.16
CA VAL A 73 3.06 -5.03 20.42
C VAL A 73 2.51 -6.41 20.80
N SER A 74 1.40 -6.49 21.51
CA SER A 74 0.77 -7.77 21.86
C SER A 74 -0.16 -8.26 20.74
N GLU A 75 -0.52 -7.39 19.81
CA GLU A 75 -1.58 -7.62 18.82
C GLU A 75 -1.19 -7.13 17.41
N ASP A 76 -1.71 -7.77 16.37
CA ASP A 76 -1.27 -7.54 14.99
C ASP A 76 -1.75 -6.20 14.40
N VAL A 77 -1.04 -5.67 13.40
CA VAL A 77 -1.50 -4.53 12.58
C VAL A 77 -2.46 -5.06 11.52
N GLN A 78 -3.68 -4.51 11.48
CA GLN A 78 -4.69 -4.89 10.50
C GLN A 78 -4.69 -3.95 9.29
N ILE A 79 -4.67 -4.53 8.10
CA ILE A 79 -4.82 -3.83 6.82
C ILE A 79 -6.17 -4.23 6.24
N CYS A 80 -7.23 -3.47 6.56
CA CYS A 80 -8.58 -3.75 6.09
C CYS A 80 -8.82 -3.05 4.75
N LEU A 81 -8.90 -3.81 3.66
CA LEU A 81 -9.23 -3.31 2.32
C LEU A 81 -10.75 -3.25 2.14
N GLU A 82 -11.31 -2.07 1.86
CA GLU A 82 -12.75 -1.84 2.03
C GLU A 82 -13.47 -1.27 0.81
N ALA A 83 -12.98 -0.17 0.22
CA ALA A 83 -13.71 0.53 -0.84
C ALA A 83 -12.85 0.75 -2.08
N ILE A 84 -13.50 0.78 -3.24
CA ILE A 84 -12.88 1.27 -4.46
C ILE A 84 -13.00 2.78 -4.44
N GLU A 85 -11.86 3.46 -4.45
CA GLU A 85 -11.83 4.91 -4.50
C GLU A 85 -11.18 5.33 -5.82
N PRO A 86 -11.91 6.06 -6.69
CA PRO A 86 -11.22 6.87 -7.69
C PRO A 86 -10.38 7.88 -6.92
N GLY A 87 -9.08 7.89 -7.18
CA GLY A 87 -8.17 8.86 -6.58
C GLY A 87 -8.64 10.28 -6.87
N GLU A 88 -8.19 11.24 -6.06
CA GLU A 88 -8.51 12.64 -6.26
C GLU A 88 -8.26 13.07 -7.72
N PRO A 89 -8.99 14.08 -8.25
CA PRO A 89 -8.92 14.48 -9.66
C PRO A 89 -7.50 14.71 -10.21
N PHE A 90 -6.54 15.01 -9.32
CA PHE A 90 -5.14 15.25 -9.67
C PHE A 90 -4.28 13.99 -9.79
N PHE A 91 -4.62 12.90 -9.08
CA PHE A 91 -3.76 11.73 -8.97
C PHE A 91 -4.09 10.60 -9.94
N LYS A 92 -5.13 10.74 -10.78
CA LYS A 92 -5.49 9.81 -11.87
C LYS A 92 -5.22 8.34 -11.53
N LYS A 93 -5.78 7.83 -10.43
CA LYS A 93 -5.51 6.47 -9.94
C LYS A 93 -6.80 5.78 -9.57
N LEU A 94 -6.82 4.46 -9.76
CA LEU A 94 -7.83 3.58 -9.19
C LEU A 94 -7.18 2.83 -8.04
N THR A 95 -7.80 2.87 -6.87
CA THR A 95 -7.23 2.28 -5.66
C THR A 95 -8.29 1.52 -4.87
N LEU A 96 -7.85 0.51 -4.12
CA LEU A 96 -8.60 -0.03 -2.98
C LEU A 96 -8.14 0.69 -1.73
N SER A 97 -9.02 1.43 -1.08
CA SER A 97 -8.69 2.08 0.18
C SER A 97 -8.54 1.05 1.29
N ALA A 98 -7.59 1.33 2.18
CA ALA A 98 -7.46 0.60 3.42
C ALA A 98 -8.00 1.47 4.56
N LYS A 99 -8.67 0.83 5.52
CA LYS A 99 -9.14 1.53 6.72
C LYS A 99 -7.97 2.17 7.46
N ARG A 100 -8.18 3.41 7.90
CA ARG A 100 -7.24 4.13 8.78
C ARG A 100 -7.34 3.56 10.20
N ASP A 101 -6.71 2.42 10.41
CA ASP A 101 -6.53 1.81 11.73
C ASP A 101 -5.41 2.51 12.51
N ASP A 102 -5.59 2.67 13.82
CA ASP A 102 -4.63 3.38 14.68
C ASP A 102 -3.23 2.77 14.61
N ARG A 103 -3.10 1.44 14.50
CA ARG A 103 -1.79 0.79 14.40
C ARG A 103 -1.15 0.97 13.04
N LEU A 104 -1.95 0.93 11.97
CA LEU A 104 -1.46 1.22 10.64
C LEU A 104 -0.97 2.67 10.54
N VAL A 105 -1.71 3.62 11.13
CA VAL A 105 -1.31 5.03 11.22
C VAL A 105 -0.03 5.19 12.05
N GLN A 106 0.09 4.49 13.19
CA GLN A 106 1.32 4.48 14.00
C GLN A 106 2.53 3.91 13.23
N LEU A 107 2.34 2.81 12.50
CA LEU A 107 3.39 2.22 11.67
C LEU A 107 3.85 3.19 10.57
N ALA A 108 2.92 3.86 9.90
CA ALA A 108 3.21 4.87 8.89
C ALA A 108 3.94 6.08 9.49
N ALA A 109 3.51 6.56 10.66
CA ALA A 109 4.20 7.62 11.40
C ALA A 109 5.63 7.22 11.77
N ALA A 110 5.86 6.00 12.28
CA ALA A 110 7.20 5.51 12.58
C ALA A 110 8.08 5.47 11.32
N CYS A 111 7.56 4.96 10.21
CA CYS A 111 8.28 4.95 8.94
C CYS A 111 8.64 6.36 8.46
N ARG A 112 7.72 7.32 8.58
CA ARG A 112 7.95 8.70 8.16
C ARG A 112 8.91 9.46 9.09
N CYS A 113 8.83 9.22 10.40
CA CYS A 113 9.73 9.79 11.40
C CYS A 113 11.20 9.57 11.01
N TYR A 114 11.57 8.33 10.69
CA TYR A 114 12.95 8.00 10.31
C TYR A 114 13.27 8.25 8.83
N GLY A 115 12.26 8.20 7.95
CA GLY A 115 12.47 8.36 6.52
C GLY A 115 12.54 9.80 6.03
N VAL A 116 11.82 10.72 6.68
CA VAL A 116 11.57 12.08 6.16
C VAL A 116 11.77 13.14 7.24
N GLU A 117 11.25 12.92 8.44
CA GLU A 117 11.20 13.95 9.49
C GLU A 117 12.45 13.96 10.40
N ASN A 118 13.52 13.27 10.02
CA ASN A 118 14.80 13.22 10.73
C ASN A 118 14.68 12.86 12.23
N GLY A 119 13.76 11.97 12.58
CA GLY A 119 13.50 11.54 13.96
C GLY A 119 12.45 12.37 14.71
N ASP A 120 11.84 13.38 14.09
CA ASP A 120 10.74 14.15 14.68
C ASP A 120 9.41 13.36 14.62
N MET A 121 9.14 12.63 15.70
CA MET A 121 7.94 11.80 15.82
C MET A 121 6.65 12.61 15.89
N ASP A 122 6.67 13.83 16.42
CA ASP A 122 5.46 14.65 16.54
C ASP A 122 5.00 15.12 15.16
N ARG A 123 5.92 15.61 14.32
CA ARG A 123 5.62 15.92 12.91
C ARG A 123 5.12 14.71 12.14
N ALA A 124 5.76 13.56 12.34
CA ALA A 124 5.37 12.34 11.65
C ALA A 124 3.96 11.86 12.04
N ARG A 125 3.57 12.02 13.32
CA ARG A 125 2.22 11.73 13.81
C ARG A 125 1.19 12.72 13.27
N ASP A 126 1.52 14.01 13.22
CA ASP A 126 0.64 15.03 12.66
C ASP A 126 0.37 14.75 11.18
N TRP A 127 1.41 14.43 10.41
CA TRP A 127 1.27 13.97 9.03
C TRP A 127 0.40 12.72 8.92
N ALA A 128 0.66 11.69 9.73
CA ALA A 128 -0.08 10.43 9.64
C ALA A 128 -1.57 10.61 9.97
N LYS A 129 -1.91 11.58 10.82
CA LYS A 129 -3.29 11.94 11.16
C LYS A 129 -3.94 12.83 10.11
N ALA A 130 -3.21 13.75 9.50
CA ALA A 130 -3.78 14.75 8.59
C ALA A 130 -3.80 14.29 7.12
N GLU A 131 -2.77 13.58 6.68
CA GLU A 131 -2.47 13.39 5.24
C GLU A 131 -2.36 11.92 4.81
N TYR A 132 -2.08 11.01 5.74
CA TYR A 132 -1.88 9.61 5.36
C TYR A 132 -3.19 8.92 4.96
N MET A 133 -3.26 8.55 3.68
CA MET A 133 -4.36 7.84 3.04
C MET A 133 -3.89 6.45 2.59
N PRO A 134 -4.00 5.42 3.44
CA PRO A 134 -3.53 4.08 3.11
C PRO A 134 -4.41 3.45 2.02
N HIS A 135 -3.78 2.94 0.97
CA HIS A 135 -4.47 2.33 -0.15
C HIS A 135 -3.57 1.34 -0.90
N LEU A 136 -4.19 0.40 -1.62
CA LEU A 136 -3.56 -0.48 -2.58
C LEU A 136 -3.91 0.02 -3.99
N SER A 137 -2.91 0.37 -4.78
CA SER A 137 -3.13 0.84 -6.16
C SER A 137 -3.56 -0.32 -7.06
N LEU A 138 -4.56 -0.10 -7.91
CA LEU A 138 -5.01 -1.05 -8.93
C LEU A 138 -4.60 -0.61 -10.34
N ILE A 139 -4.78 0.67 -10.65
CA ILE A 139 -4.36 1.29 -11.92
C ILE A 139 -3.79 2.68 -11.63
N ALA A 140 -2.74 3.04 -12.37
CA ALA A 140 -2.22 4.40 -12.46
C ALA A 140 -2.58 5.04 -13.80
N ASP A 141 -2.66 6.37 -13.83
CA ASP A 141 -2.95 7.22 -14.99
C ASP A 141 -4.33 7.04 -15.63
N ILE A 142 -5.39 6.91 -14.80
CA ILE A 142 -6.79 6.80 -15.23
C ILE A 142 -7.66 7.99 -14.81
N GLU A 143 -8.57 8.44 -15.68
CA GLU A 143 -9.51 9.52 -15.38
C GLU A 143 -10.63 9.06 -14.43
N VAL A 144 -11.00 9.91 -13.46
CA VAL A 144 -12.05 9.61 -12.46
C VAL A 144 -13.38 9.21 -13.11
N LYS A 145 -13.74 9.87 -14.22
CA LYS A 145 -14.97 9.58 -14.96
C LYS A 145 -14.98 8.16 -15.53
N GLU A 146 -13.85 7.70 -16.07
CA GLU A 146 -13.76 6.34 -16.64
C GLU A 146 -13.96 5.28 -15.57
N VAL A 147 -13.45 5.52 -14.35
CA VAL A 147 -13.64 4.66 -13.18
C VAL A 147 -15.11 4.62 -12.76
N ALA A 148 -15.77 5.78 -12.66
CA ALA A 148 -17.16 5.87 -12.22
C ALA A 148 -18.11 5.07 -13.12
N ASP A 149 -17.93 5.14 -14.45
CA ASP A 149 -18.75 4.41 -15.43
C ASP A 149 -18.59 2.88 -15.32
N ARG A 150 -17.55 2.39 -14.62
CA ARG A 150 -17.21 0.96 -14.49
C ARG A 150 -17.18 0.48 -13.04
N TYR A 151 -17.60 1.31 -12.09
CA TYR A 151 -17.46 1.05 -10.66
C TYR A 151 -17.97 -0.33 -10.25
N GLU A 152 -19.21 -0.68 -10.65
CA GLU A 152 -19.81 -1.99 -10.33
C GLU A 152 -19.01 -3.17 -10.93
N ALA A 153 -18.44 -3.00 -12.12
CA ALA A 153 -17.61 -4.03 -12.74
C ALA A 153 -16.30 -4.22 -11.96
N ILE A 154 -15.63 -3.13 -11.61
CA ILE A 154 -14.40 -3.16 -10.79
C ILE A 154 -14.69 -3.81 -9.43
N GLN A 155 -15.81 -3.45 -8.79
CA GLN A 155 -16.21 -4.02 -7.49
C GLN A 155 -16.47 -5.51 -7.58
N ARG A 156 -17.15 -5.96 -8.64
CA ARG A 156 -17.39 -7.38 -8.90
C ARG A 156 -16.09 -8.16 -9.11
N GLU A 157 -15.14 -7.61 -9.87
CA GLU A 157 -13.83 -8.25 -10.07
C GLU A 157 -13.05 -8.35 -8.76
N CYS A 158 -13.02 -7.30 -7.95
CA CYS A 158 -12.35 -7.32 -6.64
C CYS A 158 -12.99 -8.36 -5.69
N ARG A 159 -14.32 -8.41 -5.60
CA ARG A 159 -15.05 -9.41 -4.80
C ARG A 159 -14.78 -10.83 -5.29
N THR A 160 -14.90 -11.07 -6.60
CA THR A 160 -14.63 -12.38 -7.21
C THR A 160 -13.20 -12.85 -6.95
N THR A 161 -12.26 -11.92 -6.88
CA THR A 161 -10.84 -12.18 -6.62
C THR A 161 -10.55 -12.49 -5.15
N PHE A 162 -11.12 -11.71 -4.22
CA PHE A 162 -10.72 -11.75 -2.80
C PHE A 162 -11.71 -12.47 -1.87
N ASP A 163 -13.01 -12.51 -2.18
CA ASP A 163 -14.01 -13.24 -1.37
C ASP A 163 -13.62 -14.73 -1.19
N PRO A 164 -13.14 -15.45 -2.21
CA PRO A 164 -12.74 -16.86 -2.04
C PRO A 164 -11.47 -17.08 -1.19
N LEU A 165 -10.72 -16.01 -0.89
CA LEU A 165 -9.52 -16.08 -0.07
C LEU A 165 -9.79 -15.78 1.41
N ALA A 166 -10.91 -15.14 1.71
CA ALA A 166 -11.26 -14.69 3.04
C ALA A 166 -11.66 -15.87 3.93
N ASP A 167 -11.07 -15.96 5.13
CA ASP A 167 -11.51 -16.89 6.17
C ASP A 167 -12.73 -16.37 6.95
N GLU A 168 -13.11 -17.06 8.03
CA GLU A 168 -14.24 -16.68 8.89
C GLU A 168 -14.05 -15.30 9.56
N GLU A 169 -12.81 -14.82 9.69
CA GLU A 169 -12.45 -13.48 10.20
C GLU A 169 -12.13 -12.50 9.06
N SER A 170 -12.49 -12.84 7.83
CA SER A 170 -12.22 -12.05 6.61
C SER A 170 -10.74 -11.85 6.28
N VAL A 171 -9.84 -12.65 6.87
CA VAL A 171 -8.40 -12.59 6.61
C VAL A 171 -8.09 -13.24 5.27
N VAL A 172 -7.36 -12.54 4.42
CA VAL A 172 -6.90 -13.04 3.11
C VAL A 172 -5.41 -13.35 3.09
N CYS A 173 -4.63 -12.76 4.00
CA CYS A 173 -3.19 -13.01 4.14
C CYS A 173 -2.69 -12.63 5.54
N THR A 174 -1.71 -13.37 6.06
CA THR A 174 -0.97 -13.01 7.26
C THR A 174 0.50 -12.74 6.94
N GLY A 175 1.12 -11.87 7.74
CA GLY A 175 2.46 -11.38 7.54
C GLY A 175 2.59 -10.36 6.42
N GLY A 176 3.69 -9.62 6.48
CA GLY A 176 4.12 -8.73 5.41
C GLY A 176 5.63 -8.55 5.40
N LYS A 177 6.09 -7.76 4.44
CA LYS A 177 7.44 -7.19 4.42
C LYS A 177 7.33 -5.69 4.25
N ILE A 178 8.18 -4.96 4.95
CA ILE A 178 8.47 -3.57 4.58
C ILE A 178 9.62 -3.61 3.59
N VAL A 179 9.43 -3.00 2.42
CA VAL A 179 10.46 -2.89 1.39
C VAL A 179 10.77 -1.42 1.12
N LEU A 180 12.05 -1.12 0.94
CA LEU A 180 12.50 0.18 0.45
C LEU A 180 12.63 0.10 -1.06
N VAL A 181 12.00 1.04 -1.77
CA VAL A 181 11.97 1.08 -3.23
C VAL A 181 12.51 2.40 -3.73
N ASP A 182 13.44 2.35 -4.68
CA ASP A 182 13.89 3.54 -5.40
C ASP A 182 12.81 4.00 -6.39
N THR A 183 12.07 5.04 -6.00
CA THR A 183 10.97 5.60 -6.81
C THR A 183 11.38 6.87 -7.58
N THR A 184 12.68 7.17 -7.63
CA THR A 184 13.24 8.30 -8.40
C THR A 184 13.23 8.06 -9.91
N LYS A 185 13.23 6.79 -10.32
CA LYS A 185 13.20 6.34 -11.72
C LYS A 185 11.77 6.24 -12.26
N PRO A 186 11.58 6.05 -13.58
CA PRO A 186 10.28 5.65 -14.13
C PRO A 186 9.79 4.34 -13.51
N LEU A 187 8.46 4.16 -13.43
CA LEU A 187 7.83 3.04 -12.72
C LEU A 187 8.30 1.64 -13.15
N LYS A 188 8.63 1.47 -14.44
CA LYS A 188 9.18 0.20 -14.97
C LYS A 188 10.57 -0.17 -14.42
N ASP A 189 11.26 0.79 -13.83
CA ASP A 189 12.63 0.68 -13.31
C ASP A 189 12.64 0.84 -11.78
N TRP A 190 11.49 0.70 -11.11
CA TRP A 190 11.39 0.72 -9.66
C TRP A 190 11.88 -0.61 -9.07
N ASP A 191 12.95 -0.53 -8.29
CA ASP A 191 13.61 -1.71 -7.71
C ASP A 191 13.48 -1.70 -6.18
N VAL A 192 13.21 -2.87 -5.62
CA VAL A 192 13.37 -3.11 -4.17
C VAL A 192 14.86 -3.16 -3.84
N ILE A 193 15.33 -2.21 -3.03
CA ILE A 193 16.74 -2.06 -2.65
C ILE A 193 17.05 -2.52 -1.23
N ALA A 194 16.01 -2.74 -0.41
CA ALA A 194 16.10 -3.39 0.90
C ALA A 194 14.75 -3.97 1.31
N ALA A 195 14.76 -5.00 2.16
CA ALA A 195 13.54 -5.64 2.65
C ALA A 195 13.68 -6.11 4.09
N ARG A 196 12.60 -6.03 4.87
CA ARG A 196 12.52 -6.53 6.24
C ARG A 196 11.16 -7.17 6.49
N ASP A 197 11.17 -8.38 7.03
CA ASP A 197 9.94 -9.10 7.38
C ASP A 197 9.24 -8.44 8.57
N ILE A 198 7.92 -8.30 8.47
CA ILE A 198 7.02 -7.89 9.55
C ILE A 198 5.94 -8.97 9.68
N PRO A 199 6.15 -10.00 10.52
CA PRO A 199 5.24 -11.16 10.58
C PRO A 199 3.87 -10.81 11.18
N ARG A 200 3.77 -9.69 11.91
CA ARG A 200 2.59 -9.29 12.67
C ARG A 200 1.63 -8.38 11.90
N ILE A 201 1.33 -8.77 10.67
CA ILE A 201 0.38 -8.08 9.79
C ILE A 201 -0.77 -9.03 9.48
N ARG A 202 -2.00 -8.53 9.48
CA ARG A 202 -3.18 -9.25 8.98
C ARG A 202 -3.80 -8.42 7.86
N TRP A 203 -3.86 -8.97 6.66
CA TRP A 203 -4.60 -8.38 5.54
C TRP A 203 -6.02 -8.91 5.59
N VAL A 204 -6.97 -7.99 5.70
CA VAL A 204 -8.40 -8.26 5.85
C VAL A 204 -9.11 -7.71 4.64
N TRP A 205 -9.98 -8.51 4.05
CA TRP A 205 -10.83 -8.09 2.94
C TRP A 205 -12.24 -7.87 3.47
N ASN A 206 -12.65 -6.61 3.56
CA ASN A 206 -13.97 -6.24 4.07
C ASN A 206 -14.66 -5.31 3.06
N PRO A 207 -15.05 -5.83 1.88
CA PRO A 207 -15.67 -5.01 0.86
C PRO A 207 -16.99 -4.48 1.41
N THR A 208 -17.06 -3.16 1.65
CA THR A 208 -18.25 -2.54 2.22
C THR A 208 -19.48 -3.02 1.46
N VAL A 209 -20.41 -3.64 2.19
CA VAL A 209 -21.74 -3.93 1.69
C VAL A 209 -22.40 -2.58 1.50
N ASP A 210 -22.80 -2.30 0.25
CA ASP A 210 -23.61 -1.17 -0.22
C ASP A 210 -23.93 -0.11 0.84
N GLN A 211 -23.38 1.11 0.67
CA GLN A 211 -24.07 2.25 1.27
C GLN A 211 -25.43 2.39 0.55
N PRO A 212 -26.55 2.40 1.30
CA PRO A 212 -27.90 2.48 0.74
C PRO A 212 -28.16 3.79 -0.02
#